data_AF-A0A3A5RQ91-F1
#
_entry.id   AF-A0A3A5RQ91-F1
#
_cell.length_a   1.000
_cell.length_b   1.000
_cell.length_c   1.000
_cell.angle_alpha   90.00
_cell.angle_beta   90.00
_cell.angle_gamma   90.00
#
_symmetry.space_group_name_H-M   'P 1'
#
loop_
_entity.id
_entity.type
_entity.pdbx_description
1 polymer ?
#
loop_
_entity_poly.entity_id
_entity_poly.type
_entity_poly.pdbx_seq_one_letter_code
_entity_poly.pdbx_strand_id
1 'polypeptide(L)'
;MIEKVNISQVMNQYQIVTDADHVYVEKGNSQGKIKKNDFFNLLPFKNYGIVEGSLDEIGSGFGYNSNGDGSGISGMFLCVNYSQCRFQLKSDLLGNTLKVRSSNFYGEWTNWKSISFT
;
A
#
# COMPACT_ATOMS: atom_id res chain seq x y z
N MET A 1 37.42 -33.40 12.08
CA MET A 1 36.25 -33.81 11.28
C MET A 1 35.37 -32.58 11.18
N ILE A 2 35.16 -31.99 10.00
CA ILE A 2 34.24 -30.85 9.84
C ILE A 2 32.89 -31.44 9.52
N GLU A 3 31.91 -31.27 10.40
CA GLU A 3 30.52 -31.63 10.13
C GLU A 3 30.04 -30.84 8.90
N LYS A 4 29.68 -31.56 7.84
CA LYS A 4 28.95 -30.97 6.72
C LYS A 4 27.56 -30.64 7.21
N VAL A 5 27.34 -29.38 7.57
CA VAL A 5 26.01 -28.89 7.90
C VAL A 5 25.13 -29.02 6.66
N ASN A 6 24.10 -29.86 6.72
CA ASN A 6 23.14 -29.99 5.64
C ASN A 6 22.25 -28.74 5.63
N ILE A 7 22.22 -28.02 4.51
CA ILE A 7 21.51 -26.75 4.41
C ILE A 7 20.00 -26.91 4.71
N SER A 8 19.42 -28.09 4.42
CA SER A 8 18.02 -28.38 4.75
C SER A 8 17.76 -28.53 6.25
N GLN A 9 18.75 -28.97 7.04
CA GLN A 9 18.63 -29.02 8.51
C GLN A 9 18.69 -27.62 9.13
N VAL A 10 19.38 -26.66 8.51
CA VAL A 10 19.46 -25.27 8.99
C VAL A 10 18.19 -24.49 8.62
N MET A 11 17.66 -24.67 7.41
CA MET A 11 16.45 -23.95 6.97
C MET A 11 15.18 -24.38 7.72
N ASN A 12 15.11 -25.63 8.18
CA ASN A 12 13.97 -26.12 8.98
C ASN A 12 14.01 -25.69 10.47
N GLN A 13 15.07 -24.98 10.91
CA GLN A 13 15.17 -24.43 12.26
C GLN A 13 14.61 -23.02 12.40
N TYR A 14 14.25 -22.36 11.30
CA TYR A 14 13.66 -21.03 11.37
C TYR A 14 12.27 -21.10 11.99
N GLN A 15 12.09 -20.37 13.10
CA GLN A 15 10.80 -20.18 13.72
C GLN A 15 9.85 -19.44 12.77
N ILE A 16 8.61 -19.92 12.66
CA ILE A 16 7.54 -19.16 12.02
C ILE A 16 7.20 -17.99 12.96
N VAL A 17 7.49 -16.77 12.51
CA VAL A 17 7.21 -15.54 13.26
C VAL A 17 6.26 -14.64 12.44
N THR A 18 5.37 -13.93 13.12
CA THR A 18 4.47 -12.93 12.51
C THR A 18 5.06 -11.52 12.54
N ASP A 19 6.16 -11.34 13.27
CA ASP A 19 6.91 -10.08 13.38
C ASP A 19 8.41 -10.34 13.46
N ALA A 20 9.20 -9.43 12.88
CA ALA A 20 10.65 -9.45 12.90
C ALA A 20 11.20 -8.04 12.67
N ASP A 21 12.30 -7.69 13.34
CA ASP A 21 12.95 -6.38 13.16
C ASP A 21 13.54 -6.22 11.75
N HIS A 22 14.01 -7.33 11.16
CA HIS A 22 14.72 -7.34 9.88
C HIS A 22 14.36 -8.56 9.03
N VAL A 23 14.44 -8.38 7.71
CA VAL A 23 14.40 -9.46 6.71
C VAL A 23 15.83 -9.66 6.18
N TYR A 24 16.31 -10.91 6.19
CA TYR A 24 17.60 -11.27 5.59
C TYR A 24 17.41 -11.57 4.10
N VAL A 25 18.29 -11.04 3.26
CA VAL A 25 18.17 -11.11 1.80
C VAL A 25 19.52 -11.37 1.14
N GLU A 26 19.50 -11.91 -0.06
CA GLU A 26 20.66 -11.92 -0.96
C GLU A 26 20.73 -10.60 -1.74
N LYS A 27 21.92 -10.01 -1.81
CA LYS A 27 22.26 -8.78 -2.52
C LYS A 27 23.42 -9.07 -3.48
N GLY A 28 23.09 -9.53 -4.68
CA GLY A 28 24.09 -10.00 -5.64
C GLY A 28 24.84 -11.21 -5.08
N ASN A 29 26.16 -11.09 -4.90
CA ASN A 29 27.02 -12.15 -4.33
C ASN A 29 27.29 -11.94 -2.82
N SER A 30 26.42 -11.23 -2.10
CA SER A 30 26.58 -10.91 -0.67
C SER A 30 25.25 -10.95 0.08
N GLN A 31 25.26 -11.15 1.39
CA GLN A 31 24.07 -11.10 2.23
C GLN A 31 23.81 -9.69 2.78
N GLY A 32 22.54 -9.33 2.92
CA GLY A 32 22.07 -8.09 3.52
C GLY A 32 20.94 -8.30 4.53
N LYS A 33 20.66 -7.26 5.32
CA LYS A 33 19.48 -7.18 6.18
C LYS A 33 18.73 -5.90 5.84
N ILE A 34 17.41 -6.00 5.69
CA ILE A 34 16.52 -4.85 5.46
C ILE A 34 15.68 -4.67 6.72
N LYS A 35 15.64 -3.46 7.28
CA LYS A 35 14.73 -3.16 8.40
C LYS A 35 13.29 -3.34 7.95
N LYS A 36 12.40 -3.81 8.82
CA LYS A 36 10.97 -4.01 8.50
C LYS A 36 10.34 -2.81 7.78
N ASN A 37 10.56 -1.58 8.29
CA ASN A 37 10.02 -0.37 7.68
C ASN A 37 10.62 -0.06 6.29
N ASP A 38 11.91 -0.33 6.09
CA ASP A 38 12.57 -0.13 4.80
C ASP A 38 12.05 -1.14 3.76
N PHE A 39 11.73 -2.37 4.17
CA PHE A 39 11.13 -3.37 3.29
C PHE A 39 9.77 -2.92 2.75
N PHE A 40 8.90 -2.36 3.60
CA PHE A 40 7.62 -1.83 3.14
C PHE A 40 7.78 -0.61 2.21
N ASN A 41 8.84 0.18 2.38
CA ASN A 41 9.16 1.28 1.46
C ASN A 41 9.58 0.81 0.05
N LEU A 42 9.98 -0.46 -0.11
CA LEU A 42 10.26 -1.07 -1.42
C LEU A 42 8.98 -1.45 -2.18
N LEU A 43 7.84 -1.56 -1.49
CA LEU A 43 6.57 -1.86 -2.16
C LEU A 43 6.10 -0.64 -2.96
N PRO A 44 5.51 -0.85 -4.14
CA PRO A 44 5.00 0.25 -4.98
C PRO A 44 3.82 0.98 -4.33
N PHE A 45 3.07 0.30 -3.45
CA PHE A 45 1.94 0.87 -2.73
C PHE A 45 2.38 1.38 -1.36
N LYS A 46 2.43 2.70 -1.19
CA LYS A 46 2.91 3.34 0.05
C LYS A 46 1.78 3.74 0.99
N ASN A 47 0.60 3.99 0.44
CA ASN A 47 -0.56 4.43 1.20
C ASN A 47 -1.56 3.28 1.28
N TYR A 48 -1.39 2.41 2.29
CA TYR A 48 -2.26 1.26 2.51
C TYR A 48 -2.85 1.20 3.92
N GLY A 49 -4.00 0.54 4.07
CA GLY A 49 -4.69 0.41 5.35
C GLY A 49 -5.54 1.64 5.69
N ILE A 50 -5.50 2.10 6.94
CA ILE A 50 -6.23 3.32 7.34
C ILE A 50 -5.39 4.54 6.98
N VAL A 51 -5.92 5.39 6.09
CA VAL A 51 -5.28 6.63 5.66
C VAL A 51 -6.17 7.80 6.09
N GLU A 52 -5.67 8.62 7.00
CA GLU A 52 -6.37 9.79 7.53
C GLU A 52 -6.12 11.04 6.68
N GLY A 53 -7.08 11.96 6.65
CA GLY A 53 -6.94 13.25 5.98
C GLY A 53 -7.16 13.19 4.46
N SER A 54 -6.56 14.14 3.75
CA SER A 54 -6.77 14.29 2.31
C SER A 54 -6.09 13.18 1.52
N LEU A 55 -6.81 12.65 0.53
CA LEU A 55 -6.28 11.75 -0.49
C LEU A 55 -5.68 12.51 -1.68
N ASP A 56 -5.51 13.83 -1.62
CA ASP A 56 -5.00 14.60 -2.77
C ASP A 56 -3.52 14.31 -3.05
N GLU A 57 -2.72 14.10 -2.00
CA GLU A 57 -1.26 13.94 -2.16
C GLU A 57 -0.75 12.50 -2.03
N ILE A 58 -1.65 11.52 -1.87
CA ILE A 58 -1.22 10.12 -1.75
C ILE A 58 -0.64 9.61 -3.06
N GLY A 59 0.28 8.65 -2.97
CA GLY A 59 0.74 7.88 -4.12
C GLY A 59 -0.26 6.80 -4.51
N SER A 60 0.22 5.81 -5.27
CA SER A 60 -0.53 4.59 -5.51
C SER A 60 -0.77 3.88 -4.18
N GLY A 61 -2.01 3.51 -3.90
CA GLY A 61 -2.42 3.03 -2.60
C GLY A 61 -3.87 2.54 -2.57
N PHE A 62 -4.24 1.85 -1.50
CA PHE A 62 -5.60 1.35 -1.29
C PHE A 62 -5.87 1.16 0.19
N GLY A 63 -7.11 1.34 0.62
CA GLY A 63 -7.42 1.20 2.03
C GLY A 63 -8.72 1.84 2.42
N TYR A 64 -8.80 2.33 3.64
CA TYR A 64 -9.94 3.03 4.20
C TYR A 64 -9.59 4.49 4.49
N ASN A 65 -10.51 5.40 4.15
CA ASN A 65 -10.43 6.81 4.50
C ASN A 65 -11.82 7.30 4.95
N SER A 66 -11.89 7.89 6.13
CA SER A 66 -13.14 8.30 6.77
C SER A 66 -13.56 9.72 6.40
N ASN A 67 -12.63 10.67 6.39
CA ASN A 67 -12.90 12.09 6.17
C ASN A 67 -11.65 12.82 5.64
N GLY A 68 -11.85 14.09 5.23
CA GLY A 68 -10.76 15.00 4.85
C GLY A 68 -10.37 15.00 3.36
N ASP A 69 -10.97 14.14 2.55
CA ASP A 69 -10.66 14.00 1.10
C ASP A 69 -11.69 14.66 0.17
N GLY A 70 -12.69 15.35 0.74
CA GLY A 70 -13.76 16.01 -0.02
C GLY A 70 -14.72 15.04 -0.73
N SER A 71 -14.60 13.72 -0.53
CA SER A 71 -15.48 12.74 -1.15
C SER A 71 -16.89 12.76 -0.54
N GLY A 72 -17.03 13.25 0.69
CA GLY A 72 -18.30 13.25 1.42
C GLY A 72 -18.79 11.85 1.81
N ILE A 73 -17.94 10.82 1.70
CA ILE A 73 -18.22 9.46 2.15
C ILE A 73 -17.04 8.91 2.94
N SER A 74 -17.33 8.10 3.96
CA SER A 74 -16.34 7.25 4.61
C SER A 74 -16.34 5.89 3.93
N GLY A 75 -15.17 5.37 3.58
CA GLY A 75 -15.17 4.15 2.78
C GLY A 75 -13.83 3.66 2.27
N MET A 76 -13.89 2.55 1.54
CA MET A 76 -12.72 1.94 0.93
C MET A 76 -12.32 2.73 -0.31
N PHE A 77 -11.03 2.96 -0.52
CA PHE A 77 -10.50 3.65 -1.68
C PHE A 77 -9.42 2.84 -2.41
N LEU A 78 -9.26 3.16 -3.70
CA LEU A 78 -8.12 2.79 -4.53
C LEU A 78 -7.59 4.08 -5.18
N CYS A 79 -6.28 4.24 -5.18
CA CYS A 79 -5.57 5.28 -5.90
C CYS A 79 -4.46 4.65 -6.75
N VAL A 80 -4.41 5.03 -8.02
CA VAL A 80 -3.26 4.77 -8.89
C VAL A 80 -2.70 6.11 -9.34
N ASN A 81 -1.38 6.24 -9.36
CA ASN A 81 -0.73 7.50 -9.67
C ASN A 81 0.43 7.34 -10.68
N TYR A 82 0.66 8.41 -11.43
CA TYR A 82 1.88 8.62 -12.21
C TYR A 82 2.20 10.12 -12.19
N SER A 83 3.36 10.48 -11.62
CA SER A 83 3.69 11.90 -11.39
C SER A 83 2.53 12.60 -10.64
N GLN A 84 2.05 13.73 -11.15
CA GLN A 84 0.92 14.50 -10.63
C GLN A 84 -0.46 13.89 -10.96
N CYS A 85 -0.53 12.96 -11.91
CA CYS A 85 -1.78 12.30 -12.30
C CYS A 85 -2.17 11.25 -11.27
N ARG A 86 -3.44 11.28 -10.86
CA ARG A 86 -4.04 10.31 -9.96
C ARG A 86 -5.40 9.91 -10.51
N PHE A 87 -5.74 8.64 -10.38
CA PHE A 87 -7.09 8.14 -10.57
C PHE A 87 -7.55 7.49 -9.28
N GLN A 88 -8.69 7.96 -8.76
CA GLN A 88 -9.21 7.53 -7.47
C GLN A 88 -10.62 6.99 -7.59
N LEU A 89 -10.84 5.86 -6.94
CA LEU A 89 -12.13 5.24 -6.72
C LEU A 89 -12.36 5.13 -5.21
N LYS A 90 -13.60 5.36 -4.77
CA LYS A 90 -13.99 5.21 -3.36
C LYS A 90 -15.40 4.68 -3.24
N SER A 91 -15.60 3.59 -2.52
CA SER A 91 -16.94 3.05 -2.21
C SER A 91 -17.27 3.33 -0.76
N ASP A 92 -18.53 3.70 -0.47
CA ASP A 92 -19.00 3.76 0.91
C ASP A 92 -19.04 2.36 1.54
N LEU A 93 -19.06 2.30 2.87
CA LEU A 93 -19.07 1.03 3.62
C LEU A 93 -20.40 0.26 3.51
N LEU A 94 -21.46 0.91 3.01
CA LEU A 94 -22.77 0.30 2.84
C LEU A 94 -22.98 -0.27 1.42
N GLY A 95 -22.05 -0.01 0.50
CA GLY A 95 -22.13 -0.48 -0.89
C GLY A 95 -23.17 0.25 -1.74
N ASN A 96 -23.63 1.43 -1.31
CA ASN A 96 -24.65 2.20 -2.01
C ASN A 96 -24.05 3.17 -3.03
N THR A 97 -22.80 3.59 -2.82
CA THR A 97 -22.18 4.65 -3.61
C THR A 97 -20.75 4.33 -3.98
N LEU A 98 -20.44 4.46 -5.27
CA LEU A 98 -19.08 4.55 -5.78
C LEU A 98 -18.80 6.00 -6.22
N LYS A 99 -17.68 6.57 -5.75
CA LYS A 99 -17.17 7.87 -6.18
C LYS A 99 -15.89 7.71 -6.95
N VAL A 100 -15.71 8.57 -7.95
CA VAL A 100 -14.54 8.60 -8.81
C VAL A 100 -14.08 10.04 -9.02
N ARG A 101 -12.75 10.25 -9.06
CA ARG A 101 -12.14 11.49 -9.52
C ARG A 101 -10.75 11.21 -10.11
N SER A 102 -10.20 12.20 -10.79
CA SER A 102 -8.83 12.16 -11.28
C SER A 102 -8.15 13.51 -11.20
N SER A 103 -6.82 13.53 -11.14
CA SER A 103 -6.01 14.70 -11.43
C SER A 103 -5.31 14.57 -12.78
N ASN A 104 -5.08 15.70 -13.45
CA ASN A 104 -4.33 15.76 -14.72
C ASN A 104 -2.81 15.83 -14.49
N PHE A 105 -2.03 15.97 -15.58
CA PHE A 105 -0.56 16.09 -15.53
C PHE A 105 -0.04 17.32 -14.76
N TYR A 106 -0.91 18.30 -14.50
CA TYR A 106 -0.60 19.50 -13.72
C TYR A 106 -1.04 19.39 -12.25
N GLY A 107 -1.61 18.25 -11.85
CA GLY A 107 -2.13 18.02 -10.50
C GLY A 107 -3.50 18.66 -10.26
N GLU A 108 -4.16 19.17 -11.29
CA GLU A 108 -5.48 19.79 -11.15
C GLU A 108 -6.56 18.71 -11.01
N TRP A 109 -7.35 18.80 -9.95
CA TRP A 109 -8.37 17.82 -9.62
C TRP A 109 -9.69 18.07 -10.34
N THR A 110 -10.30 16.99 -10.83
CA THR A 110 -11.74 16.98 -11.06
C THR A 110 -12.47 16.90 -9.72
N ASN A 111 -13.66 17.51 -9.63
CA ASN A 111 -14.59 17.21 -8.55
C ASN A 111 -14.92 15.71 -8.49
N TRP A 112 -15.21 15.21 -7.29
CA TRP A 112 -15.75 13.86 -7.11
C TRP A 112 -17.06 13.69 -7.88
N LYS A 113 -17.13 12.65 -8.70
CA LYS A 113 -18.36 12.22 -9.37
C LYS A 113 -18.91 10.99 -8.65
N SER A 114 -20.23 10.95 -8.50
CA SER A 114 -20.93 9.88 -7.78
C SER A 114 -21.66 8.97 -8.76
N ILE A 115 -21.56 7.67 -8.52
CA ILE A 115 -22.34 6.60 -9.15
C ILE A 115 -23.09 5.92 -8.02
N SER A 116 -24.41 5.98 -8.06
CA SER A 116 -25.27 5.28 -7.10
C SER A 116 -25.67 3.93 -7.68
N PHE A 117 -25.65 2.89 -6.85
CA PHE A 117 -26.23 1.61 -7.20
C PHE A 117 -27.68 1.59 -6.74
N THR A 118 -28.58 1.13 -7.60
CA THR A 118 -30.02 0.96 -7.34
C THR A 118 -30.36 -0.51 -7.23
#